data_AF-A0A529ZH48-F1
#
_entry.id   AF-A0A529ZH48-F1
#
_cell.length_a   1.000
_cell.length_b   1.000
_cell.length_c   1.000
_cell.angle_alpha   90.00
_cell.angle_beta   90.00
_cell.angle_gamma   90.00
#
_symmetry.space_group_name_H-M   'P 1'
#
loop_
_entity.id
_entity.type
_entity.pdbx_description
1 polymer ?
#
loop_
_entity_poly.entity_id
_entity_poly.type
_entity_poly.pdbx_seq_one_letter_code
_entity_poly.pdbx_strand_id
1 'polypeptide(L)'
;IHIGGTDFDRLLSISHVMPELGYLTPTKDHKRNLPAAYFIDLATWQRINLVYTAKAMSDLRQIRYEAERADLVDRFIHVVEHRYGHAMAGLVERAKIALTDQSSAEVKVSLPGARFAAEITREGLEETIANDIERVATTVRQTIADAGVPASAITAVFLTGG
;
A
#
# COMPACT_ATOMS: atom_id res chain seq x y z
N ILE A 1 -3.73 12.79 15.33
CA ILE A 1 -3.30 12.05 14.10
C ILE A 1 -4.25 10.88 13.86
N HIS A 2 -4.40 10.41 12.61
CA HIS A 2 -5.14 9.18 12.29
C HIS A 2 -4.20 8.29 11.48
N ILE A 3 -3.72 7.22 12.11
CA ILE A 3 -2.82 6.21 11.54
C ILE A 3 -3.31 4.88 12.08
N GLY A 4 -3.63 3.93 11.21
CA GLY A 4 -4.09 2.60 11.59
C GLY A 4 -3.47 1.50 10.72
N GLY A 5 -3.83 0.24 11.02
CA GLY A 5 -3.33 -0.92 10.28
C GLY A 5 -3.54 -0.83 8.77
N THR A 6 -4.65 -0.23 8.32
CA THR A 6 -4.96 -0.03 6.90
C THR A 6 -4.08 1.02 6.22
N ASP A 7 -3.52 1.98 6.96
CA ASP A 7 -2.53 2.91 6.42
C ASP A 7 -1.22 2.19 6.12
N PHE A 8 -0.80 1.28 7.00
CA PHE A 8 0.38 0.44 6.77
C PHE A 8 0.16 -0.53 5.59
N ASP A 9 -1.03 -1.12 5.46
CA ASP A 9 -1.38 -1.95 4.30
C ASP A 9 -1.26 -1.15 3.00
N ARG A 10 -1.76 0.09 2.99
CA ARG A 10 -1.65 0.98 1.83
C ARG A 10 -0.19 1.27 1.48
N LEU A 11 0.64 1.60 2.47
CA LEU A 11 2.06 1.92 2.24
C LEU A 11 2.81 0.68 1.70
N LEU A 12 2.63 -0.48 2.32
CA LEU A 12 3.20 -1.74 1.84
C LEU A 12 2.77 -2.06 0.42
N SER A 13 1.47 -1.92 0.14
CA SER A 13 0.89 -2.18 -1.17
C SER A 13 1.52 -1.26 -2.23
N ILE A 14 1.64 0.04 -1.96
CA ILE A 14 2.28 0.99 -2.88
C ILE A 14 3.75 0.63 -3.14
N SER A 15 4.51 0.30 -2.09
CA SER A 15 5.95 0.04 -2.22
C SER A 15 6.27 -1.29 -2.89
N HIS A 16 5.48 -2.34 -2.63
CA HIS A 16 5.85 -3.72 -3.01
C HIS A 16 4.90 -4.36 -4.02
N VAL A 17 3.62 -4.01 -4.03
CA VAL A 17 2.60 -4.69 -4.87
C VAL A 17 2.23 -3.89 -6.10
N MET A 18 2.05 -2.58 -5.97
CA MET A 18 1.72 -1.72 -7.10
C MET A 18 2.79 -1.70 -8.21
N PRO A 19 4.11 -1.86 -7.94
CA PRO A 19 5.10 -2.00 -9.01
C PRO A 19 4.82 -3.18 -9.95
N GLU A 20 4.31 -4.28 -9.42
CA GLU A 20 3.92 -5.47 -10.22
C GLU A 20 2.68 -5.24 -11.10
N LEU A 21 2.01 -4.10 -10.91
CA LEU A 21 0.90 -3.60 -11.71
C LEU A 21 1.29 -2.41 -12.60
N GLY A 22 2.53 -1.93 -12.51
CA GLY A 22 3.07 -0.85 -13.35
C GLY A 22 3.26 0.49 -12.62
N TYR A 23 3.14 0.54 -11.30
CA TYR A 23 3.51 1.74 -10.54
C TYR A 23 5.00 2.05 -10.76
N LEU A 24 5.34 3.35 -10.86
CA LEU A 24 6.67 3.86 -11.22
C LEU A 24 7.21 3.42 -12.59
N THR A 25 6.43 2.69 -13.40
CA THR A 25 6.80 2.44 -14.79
C THR A 25 6.88 3.78 -15.54
N PRO A 26 7.94 4.04 -16.32
CA PRO A 26 8.03 5.23 -17.14
C PRO A 26 7.11 5.12 -18.38
N THR A 27 6.80 6.26 -18.97
CA THR A 27 6.20 6.32 -20.30
C THR A 27 7.19 5.82 -21.35
N LYS A 28 6.70 5.36 -22.51
CA LYS A 28 7.53 4.90 -23.65
C LYS A 28 8.53 5.94 -24.14
N ASP A 29 8.25 7.22 -23.93
CA ASP A 29 9.17 8.31 -24.27
C ASP A 29 10.13 8.68 -23.12
N HIS A 30 10.07 7.96 -21.99
CA HIS A 30 10.90 8.11 -20.79
C HIS A 30 10.91 9.51 -20.15
N LYS A 31 9.94 10.36 -20.47
CA LYS A 31 9.89 11.74 -19.92
C LYS A 31 9.32 11.82 -18.51
N ARG A 32 8.50 10.83 -18.13
CA ARG A 32 7.79 10.80 -16.85
C ARG A 32 7.39 9.38 -16.47
N ASN A 33 7.00 9.19 -15.21
CA ASN A 33 6.33 7.98 -14.77
C ASN A 33 4.83 8.03 -15.09
N LEU A 34 4.22 6.85 -15.16
CA LEU A 34 2.77 6.71 -15.28
C LEU A 34 2.04 7.43 -14.13
N PRO A 35 0.82 7.96 -14.37
CA PRO A 35 0.04 8.63 -13.34
C PRO A 35 -0.22 7.72 -12.12
N ALA A 36 0.21 8.16 -10.94
CA ALA A 36 0.14 7.37 -9.71
C ALA A 36 -1.27 7.19 -9.13
N ALA A 37 -2.23 8.07 -9.47
CA ALA A 37 -3.52 8.18 -8.80
C ALA A 37 -4.29 6.85 -8.72
N TYR A 38 -4.40 6.12 -9.84
CA TYR A 38 -5.14 4.85 -9.87
C TYR A 38 -4.48 3.75 -9.05
N PHE A 39 -3.14 3.72 -9.00
CA PHE A 39 -2.40 2.77 -8.15
C PHE A 39 -2.63 3.07 -6.67
N ILE A 40 -2.62 4.36 -6.29
CA ILE A 40 -2.92 4.79 -4.93
C ILE A 40 -4.37 4.44 -4.56
N ASP A 41 -5.32 4.63 -5.48
CA ASP A 41 -6.72 4.27 -5.26
C ASP A 41 -6.91 2.77 -5.03
N LEU A 42 -6.24 1.92 -5.82
CA LEU A 42 -6.29 0.47 -5.65
C LEU A 42 -5.60 0.02 -4.34
N ALA A 43 -4.50 0.68 -3.96
CA ALA A 43 -3.78 0.37 -2.71
C ALA A 43 -4.52 0.82 -1.45
N THR A 44 -5.52 1.69 -1.57
CA THR A 44 -6.22 2.28 -0.42
C THR A 44 -7.58 1.62 -0.25
N TRP A 45 -7.74 0.80 0.80
CA TRP A 45 -8.93 -0.03 1.05
C TRP A 45 -10.27 0.68 0.75
N GLN A 46 -10.51 1.83 1.39
CA GLN A 46 -11.74 2.61 1.25
C GLN A 46 -11.94 3.28 -0.12
N ARG A 47 -10.90 3.36 -0.96
CA ARG A 47 -10.93 3.97 -2.29
C ARG A 47 -10.95 2.94 -3.43
N ILE A 48 -10.83 1.64 -3.14
CA ILE A 48 -10.81 0.58 -4.16
C ILE A 48 -12.02 0.66 -5.10
N ASN A 49 -13.19 1.08 -4.61
CA ASN A 49 -14.38 1.20 -5.46
C ASN A 49 -14.24 2.28 -6.55
N LEU A 50 -13.36 3.26 -6.39
CA LEU A 50 -13.15 4.33 -7.37
C LEU A 50 -12.53 3.83 -8.67
N VAL A 51 -11.74 2.75 -8.62
CA VAL A 51 -11.11 2.19 -9.82
C VAL A 51 -12.07 1.40 -10.70
N TYR A 52 -13.26 1.02 -10.22
CA TYR A 52 -14.21 0.19 -10.97
C TYR A 52 -15.17 0.97 -11.89
N THR A 53 -14.93 2.27 -12.08
CA THR A 53 -15.77 3.10 -12.95
C THR A 53 -15.39 2.93 -14.42
N ALA A 54 -16.34 3.16 -15.33
CA ALA A 54 -16.05 3.15 -16.77
C ALA A 54 -14.98 4.18 -17.16
N LYS A 55 -14.99 5.35 -16.49
CA LYS A 55 -13.95 6.37 -16.64
C LYS A 55 -12.57 5.83 -16.22
N ALA A 56 -12.46 5.22 -15.04
CA ALA A 56 -11.20 4.64 -14.58
C ALA A 56 -10.68 3.58 -15.57
N MET A 57 -11.55 2.71 -16.10
CA MET A 57 -11.16 1.73 -17.12
C MET A 57 -10.67 2.37 -18.42
N SER A 58 -11.30 3.45 -18.87
CA SER A 58 -10.84 4.21 -20.04
C SER A 58 -9.47 4.83 -19.79
N ASP A 59 -9.28 5.45 -18.63
CA ASP A 59 -8.01 6.09 -18.27
C ASP A 59 -6.90 5.03 -18.11
N LEU A 60 -7.18 3.86 -17.53
CA LEU A 60 -6.22 2.75 -17.42
C LEU A 60 -5.79 2.21 -18.79
N ARG A 61 -6.71 2.14 -19.77
CA ARG A 61 -6.35 1.78 -21.15
C ARG A 61 -5.43 2.81 -21.81
N GLN A 62 -5.63 4.10 -21.52
CA GLN A 62 -4.72 5.16 -21.97
C GLN A 62 -3.34 5.04 -21.30
N ILE A 63 -3.31 4.83 -19.99
CA ILE A 63 -2.08 4.58 -19.22
C ILE A 63 -1.31 3.40 -19.81
N ARG A 64 -1.99 2.30 -20.11
CA ARG A 64 -1.41 1.12 -20.76
C ARG A 64 -0.80 1.45 -22.13
N TYR A 65 -1.44 2.29 -22.93
CA TYR A 65 -0.92 2.70 -24.24
C TYR A 65 0.41 3.48 -24.11
N GLU A 66 0.51 4.33 -23.08
CA GLU A 66 1.70 5.14 -22.82
C GLU A 66 2.82 4.40 -22.09
N ALA A 67 2.52 3.29 -21.40
CA ALA A 67 3.46 2.55 -20.56
C ALA A 67 4.59 1.89 -21.35
N GLU A 68 5.84 2.05 -20.87
CA GLU A 68 6.97 1.23 -21.34
C GLU A 68 6.71 -0.26 -21.07
N ARG A 69 6.20 -0.58 -19.87
CA ARG A 69 5.80 -1.93 -19.45
C ARG A 69 4.29 -2.11 -19.49
N ALA A 70 3.74 -2.16 -20.71
CA ALA A 70 2.31 -2.36 -20.93
C ALA A 70 1.77 -3.67 -20.32
N ASP A 71 2.61 -4.70 -20.20
CA ASP A 71 2.29 -5.99 -19.60
C ASP A 71 1.95 -5.89 -18.10
N LEU A 72 2.57 -4.96 -17.37
CA LEU A 72 2.26 -4.73 -15.96
C LEU A 72 0.90 -4.04 -15.82
N VAL A 73 0.63 -3.04 -16.68
CA VAL A 73 -0.66 -2.33 -16.69
C VAL A 73 -1.79 -3.24 -17.17
N ASP A 74 -1.51 -4.21 -18.04
CA ASP A 74 -2.48 -5.26 -18.41
C ASP A 74 -2.95 -6.07 -17.20
N ARG A 75 -2.05 -6.39 -16.27
CA ARG A 75 -2.43 -7.05 -15.00
C ARG A 75 -3.33 -6.13 -14.17
N PHE A 76 -3.01 -4.83 -14.11
CA PHE A 76 -3.85 -3.86 -13.39
C PHE A 76 -5.26 -3.78 -14.00
N ILE A 77 -5.35 -3.63 -15.32
CA ILE A 77 -6.63 -3.64 -16.05
C ILE A 77 -7.40 -4.91 -15.72
N HIS A 78 -6.75 -6.07 -15.71
CA HIS A 78 -7.41 -7.33 -15.38
C HIS A 78 -7.95 -7.36 -13.95
N VAL A 79 -7.17 -6.90 -12.97
CA VAL A 79 -7.59 -6.76 -11.56
C VAL A 79 -8.83 -5.88 -11.43
N VAL A 80 -8.87 -4.77 -12.16
CA VAL A 80 -9.99 -3.82 -12.11
C VAL A 80 -11.23 -4.39 -12.80
N GLU A 81 -11.07 -4.97 -13.99
CA GLU A 81 -12.16 -5.56 -14.77
C GLU A 81 -12.89 -6.67 -13.98
N HIS A 82 -12.15 -7.47 -13.22
CA HIS A 82 -12.68 -8.57 -12.43
C HIS A 82 -12.89 -8.24 -10.95
N ARG A 83 -12.69 -6.97 -10.57
CA ARG A 83 -12.93 -6.45 -9.21
C ARG A 83 -12.14 -7.14 -8.10
N TYR A 84 -10.89 -7.51 -8.38
CA TYR A 84 -10.03 -8.23 -7.43
C TYR A 84 -9.31 -7.33 -6.39
N GLY A 85 -9.57 -6.02 -6.38
CA GLY A 85 -8.83 -5.09 -5.52
C GLY A 85 -8.91 -5.39 -4.02
N HIS A 86 -10.08 -5.74 -3.48
CA HIS A 86 -10.21 -6.08 -2.06
C HIS A 86 -9.53 -7.43 -1.74
N ALA A 87 -9.57 -8.39 -2.66
CA ALA A 87 -8.87 -9.67 -2.50
C ALA A 87 -7.35 -9.46 -2.45
N MET A 88 -6.82 -8.55 -3.27
CA MET A 88 -5.43 -8.14 -3.22
C MET A 88 -5.07 -7.41 -1.93
N ALA A 89 -5.91 -6.47 -1.47
CA ALA A 89 -5.66 -5.77 -0.21
C ALA A 89 -5.59 -6.76 0.98
N GLY A 90 -6.46 -7.78 1.01
CA GLY A 90 -6.39 -8.84 2.01
C GLY A 90 -5.14 -9.73 1.90
N LEU A 91 -4.53 -9.87 0.72
CA LEU A 91 -3.22 -10.55 0.59
C LEU A 91 -2.10 -9.72 1.22
N VAL A 92 -2.13 -8.40 1.04
CA VAL A 92 -1.17 -7.47 1.66
C VAL A 92 -1.29 -7.49 3.17
N GLU A 93 -2.52 -7.40 3.70
CA GLU A 93 -2.78 -7.45 5.13
C GLU A 93 -2.25 -8.76 5.74
N ARG A 94 -2.48 -9.91 5.09
CA ARG A 94 -1.94 -11.20 5.54
C ARG A 94 -0.41 -11.22 5.57
N ALA A 95 0.24 -10.65 4.55
CA ALA A 95 1.70 -10.55 4.54
C ALA A 95 2.21 -9.64 5.66
N LYS A 96 1.57 -8.49 5.91
CA LYS A 96 1.88 -7.60 7.04
C LYS A 96 1.77 -8.32 8.38
N ILE A 97 0.68 -9.07 8.59
CA ILE A 97 0.48 -9.85 9.83
C ILE A 97 1.54 -10.93 9.96
N ALA A 98 1.90 -11.65 8.89
CA ALA A 98 2.96 -12.65 8.93
C ALA A 98 4.32 -12.05 9.32
N LEU A 99 4.60 -10.82 8.88
CA LEU A 99 5.81 -10.07 9.25
C LEU A 99 5.84 -9.63 10.72
N THR A 100 4.79 -9.85 11.51
CA THR A 100 4.87 -9.70 12.98
C THR A 100 5.82 -10.74 13.59
N ASP A 101 5.81 -11.97 13.08
CA ASP A 101 6.58 -13.10 13.63
C ASP A 101 7.69 -13.61 12.70
N GLN A 102 7.64 -13.27 11.41
CA GLN A 102 8.57 -13.75 10.39
C GLN A 102 9.53 -12.65 9.93
N SER A 103 10.67 -13.03 9.35
CA SER A 103 11.65 -12.08 8.78
C SER A 103 11.29 -11.66 7.35
N SER A 104 10.49 -12.44 6.65
CA SER A 104 9.93 -12.11 5.33
C SER A 104 8.56 -12.77 5.13
N ALA A 105 7.78 -12.23 4.20
CA ALA A 105 6.49 -12.75 3.76
C ALA A 105 6.28 -12.44 2.28
N GLU A 106 5.42 -13.20 1.61
CA GLU A 106 5.15 -13.04 0.18
C GLU A 106 3.68 -12.68 -0.07
N VAL A 107 3.45 -11.62 -0.86
CA VAL A 107 2.14 -11.30 -1.43
C VAL A 107 2.00 -12.05 -2.75
N LYS A 108 1.46 -13.27 -2.68
CA LYS A 108 1.27 -14.12 -3.85
C LYS A 108 -0.09 -13.87 -4.53
N VAL A 109 -0.07 -13.21 -5.67
CA VAL A 109 -1.25 -13.03 -6.52
C VAL A 109 -1.30 -14.14 -7.55
N SER A 110 -2.35 -14.96 -7.50
CA SER A 110 -2.56 -16.12 -8.39
C SER A 110 -3.92 -16.05 -9.07
N LEU A 111 -4.25 -14.88 -9.62
CA LEU A 111 -5.49 -14.64 -10.34
C LEU A 111 -5.31 -15.00 -11.82
N PRO A 112 -6.38 -15.35 -12.55
CA PRO A 112 -6.36 -15.29 -14.01
C PRO A 112 -5.84 -13.92 -14.46
N GLY A 113 -5.04 -13.83 -15.53
CA GLY A 113 -4.54 -12.54 -16.06
C GLY A 113 -3.56 -11.73 -15.18
N ALA A 114 -3.41 -12.05 -13.89
CA ALA A 114 -2.48 -11.39 -12.97
C ALA A 114 -1.84 -12.44 -12.04
N ARG A 115 -0.65 -12.91 -12.41
CA ARG A 115 0.17 -13.83 -11.61
C ARG A 115 1.51 -13.20 -11.33
N PHE A 116 1.78 -12.93 -10.06
CA PHE A 116 3.06 -12.42 -9.59
C PHE A 116 3.18 -12.69 -8.09
N ALA A 117 4.39 -12.51 -7.59
CA ALA A 117 4.65 -12.55 -6.17
C ALA A 117 5.57 -11.38 -5.82
N ALA A 118 5.25 -10.70 -4.73
CA ALA A 118 6.08 -9.65 -4.16
C ALA A 118 6.56 -10.10 -2.79
N GLU A 119 7.87 -10.26 -2.63
CA GLU A 119 8.47 -10.49 -1.32
C GLU A 119 8.54 -9.16 -0.55
N ILE A 120 8.22 -9.24 0.74
CA ILE A 120 8.33 -8.13 1.68
C ILE A 120 9.17 -8.66 2.84
N THR A 121 10.29 -7.99 3.14
CA THR A 121 11.10 -8.29 4.32
C THR A 121 10.59 -7.47 5.51
N ARG A 122 10.91 -7.92 6.73
CA ARG A 122 10.61 -7.13 7.94
C ARG A 122 11.28 -5.77 7.90
N GLU A 123 12.53 -5.72 7.47
CA GLU A 123 13.27 -4.46 7.28
C GLU A 123 12.56 -3.55 6.26
N GLY A 124 12.12 -4.09 5.12
CA GLY A 124 11.37 -3.32 4.12
C GLY A 124 10.02 -2.80 4.65
N LEU A 125 9.34 -3.56 5.52
CA LEU A 125 8.17 -3.07 6.24
C LEU A 125 8.54 -1.91 7.17
N GLU A 126 9.55 -2.07 8.02
CA GLU A 126 10.00 -1.06 8.98
C GLU A 126 10.38 0.24 8.28
N GLU A 127 11.14 0.17 7.19
CA GLU A 127 11.48 1.32 6.33
C GLU A 127 10.23 1.98 5.75
N THR A 128 9.29 1.18 5.26
CA THR A 128 8.05 1.66 4.63
C THR A 128 7.17 2.45 5.62
N ILE A 129 7.14 2.05 6.90
CA ILE A 129 6.28 2.67 7.92
C ILE A 129 7.01 3.66 8.84
N ALA A 130 8.33 3.80 8.70
CA ALA A 130 9.18 4.58 9.61
C ALA A 130 8.65 6.01 9.87
N ASN A 131 8.25 6.70 8.81
CA ASN A 131 7.72 8.06 8.91
C ASN A 131 6.40 8.13 9.71
N ASP A 132 5.52 7.16 9.55
CA ASP A 132 4.26 7.13 10.28
C ASP A 132 4.47 6.74 11.75
N ILE A 133 5.41 5.83 12.04
CA ILE A 133 5.85 5.55 13.40
C ILE A 133 6.42 6.80 14.08
N GLU A 134 7.24 7.60 13.38
CA GLU A 134 7.80 8.83 13.94
C GLU A 134 6.71 9.88 14.23
N ARG A 135 5.66 9.94 13.39
CA ARG A 135 4.50 10.80 13.64
C ARG A 135 3.71 10.37 14.89
N VAL A 136 3.55 9.07 15.10
CA VAL A 136 2.97 8.52 16.34
C VAL A 136 3.84 8.90 17.54
N ALA A 137 5.15 8.63 17.48
CA ALA A 137 6.09 8.93 18.56
C ALA A 137 6.11 10.43 18.90
N THR A 138 6.10 11.30 17.88
CA THR A 138 6.00 12.76 18.06
C THR A 138 4.71 13.15 18.78
N THR A 139 3.58 12.57 18.39
CA THR A 139 2.29 12.85 19.03
C THR A 139 2.27 12.41 20.50
N VAL A 140 2.87 11.25 20.82
CA VAL A 140 3.00 10.77 22.20
C VAL A 140 3.86 11.74 23.02
N ARG A 141 5.01 12.16 22.51
CA ARG A 141 5.89 13.12 23.20
C ARG A 141 5.19 14.45 23.45
N GLN A 142 4.47 14.98 22.47
CA GLN A 142 3.70 16.22 22.62
C GLN A 142 2.61 16.07 23.68
N THR A 143 1.90 14.93 23.68
CA THR A 143 0.83 14.66 24.65
C THR A 143 1.35 14.64 26.08
N ILE A 144 2.52 14.04 26.31
CA ILE A 144 3.17 14.02 27.63
C ILE A 144 3.61 15.44 28.03
N ALA A 145 4.17 16.20 27.10
CA ALA A 145 4.57 17.58 27.34
C ALA A 145 3.38 18.48 27.72
N ASP A 146 2.27 18.36 26.98
CA ASP A 146 1.04 19.12 27.24
C ASP A 146 0.41 18.78 28.60
N ALA A 147 0.54 17.51 29.03
CA ALA A 147 0.06 17.08 30.34
C ALA A 147 0.93 17.58 31.52
N GLY A 148 2.12 18.10 31.26
CA GLY A 148 3.02 18.63 32.29
C GLY A 148 3.56 17.59 33.27
N VAL A 149 3.49 16.30 32.92
CA VAL A 149 4.00 15.19 33.75
C VAL A 149 5.29 14.64 33.15
N PRO A 150 6.28 14.25 33.97
CA PRO A 150 7.46 13.56 33.45
C PRO A 150 7.07 12.17 32.95
N ALA A 151 7.75 11.68 31.91
CA ALA A 151 7.47 10.34 31.37
C ALA A 151 7.59 9.22 32.42
N SER A 152 8.45 9.39 33.43
CA SER A 152 8.61 8.46 34.55
C SER A 152 7.41 8.38 35.49
N ALA A 153 6.47 9.34 35.44
CA ALA A 153 5.23 9.32 36.22
C ALA A 153 4.11 8.51 35.54
N ILE A 154 4.32 8.05 34.30
CA ILE A 154 3.36 7.21 33.57
C ILE A 154 3.45 5.78 34.14
N THR A 155 2.38 5.32 34.78
CA THR A 155 2.35 4.00 35.44
C THR A 155 1.67 2.91 34.60
N ALA A 156 0.93 3.30 33.56
CA ALA A 156 0.22 2.37 32.69
C ALA A 156 0.12 2.93 31.27
N VAL A 157 0.25 2.02 30.29
CA VAL A 157 -0.02 2.29 28.87
C VAL A 157 -1.03 1.26 28.40
N PHE A 158 -2.18 1.74 27.93
CA PHE A 158 -3.22 0.88 27.36
C PHE A 158 -3.11 0.93 25.84
N LEU A 159 -2.70 -0.19 25.26
CA LEU A 159 -2.68 -0.36 23.81
C LEU A 159 -4.09 -0.77 23.35
N THR A 160 -4.67 0.01 22.45
CA THR A 160 -5.98 -0.25 21.87
C THR A 160 -5.88 -0.15 20.34
N GLY A 161 -6.60 -1.02 19.63
CA GLY A 161 -6.41 -1.23 18.18
C GLY A 161 -5.59 -2.50 17.90
N GLY A 162 -5.91 -3.17 16.78
CA GLY A 162 -5.25 -4.40 16.31
C GLY A 162 -4.48 -4.18 15.03
#